data_AF-A0A086AG39-F1
#
_entry.id   AF-A0A086AG39-F1
#
_cell.length_a   1.000
_cell.length_b   1.000
_cell.length_c   1.000
_cell.angle_alpha   90.00
_cell.angle_beta   90.00
_cell.angle_gamma   90.00
#
_symmetry.space_group_name_H-M   'P 1'
#
loop_
_entity.id
_entity.type
_entity.pdbx_description
1 polymer ?
#
loop_
_entity_poly.entity_id
_entity_poly.type
_entity_poly.pdbx_seq_one_letter_code
_entity_poly.pdbx_strand_id
1 'polypeptide(L)'
;MFTIKQIKEAHSKVKTGADFPNYIQDLIILGVKGYDTNVNDGTVEYYGVNNYRVATDDKYDEIKVTSNVNKERFLEFLLQHQDGQTDYMTFCKQAGECGIAKWRVDIIEMTCTYYDKSGNEILIEKISD
;
A
#
# COMPACT_ATOMS: atom_id res chain seq x y z
N MET A 1 17.22 0.36 13.61
CA MET A 1 16.92 0.16 12.18
C MET A 1 16.23 -1.17 12.04
N PHE A 2 15.15 -1.23 11.25
CA PHE A 2 14.34 -2.44 11.07
C PHE A 2 14.76 -3.21 9.81
N THR A 3 14.31 -4.45 9.67
CA THR A 3 14.60 -5.32 8.51
C THR A 3 13.32 -5.85 7.89
N ILE A 4 13.38 -6.24 6.62
CA ILE A 4 12.25 -6.92 5.94
C ILE A 4 11.84 -8.19 6.70
N LYS A 5 12.80 -8.90 7.32
CA LYS A 5 12.49 -10.08 8.14
C LYS A 5 11.59 -9.72 9.33
N GLN A 6 11.93 -8.68 10.09
CA GLN A 6 11.12 -8.21 11.23
C GLN A 6 9.73 -7.74 10.80
N ILE A 7 9.64 -7.07 9.64
CA ILE A 7 8.35 -6.65 9.08
C ILE A 7 7.50 -7.85 8.67
N LYS A 8 8.10 -8.85 8.00
CA LYS A 8 7.42 -10.10 7.65
C LYS A 8 6.95 -10.85 8.90
N GLU A 9 7.74 -10.87 9.97
CA GLU A 9 7.36 -11.43 11.27
C GLU A 9 6.15 -10.70 11.88
N ALA A 10 6.14 -9.36 11.87
CA ALA A 10 5.00 -8.56 12.32
C ALA A 10 3.74 -8.83 11.47
N HIS A 11 3.88 -8.79 10.15
CA HIS A 11 2.78 -9.06 9.22
C HIS A 11 2.21 -10.49 9.37
N SER A 12 3.04 -11.47 9.73
CA SER A 12 2.59 -12.86 9.91
C SER A 12 1.56 -13.03 11.04
N LYS A 13 1.50 -12.07 11.98
CA LYS A 13 0.53 -12.02 13.07
C LYS A 13 -0.85 -11.57 12.60
N VAL A 14 -0.95 -10.89 11.47
CA VAL A 14 -2.23 -10.46 10.87
C VAL A 14 -2.93 -11.67 10.27
N LYS A 15 -4.09 -12.04 10.83
CA LYS A 15 -4.93 -13.14 10.31
C LYS A 15 -6.23 -12.60 9.73
N THR A 16 -6.71 -11.49 10.27
CA THR A 16 -7.96 -10.84 9.93
C THR A 16 -7.77 -9.33 9.90
N GLY A 17 -8.76 -8.60 9.36
CA GLY A 17 -8.75 -7.13 9.41
C GLY A 17 -8.67 -6.56 10.83
N ALA A 18 -9.19 -7.27 11.83
CA ALA A 18 -9.15 -6.85 13.24
C ALA A 18 -7.73 -6.86 13.83
N ASP A 19 -6.77 -7.56 13.21
CA ASP A 19 -5.37 -7.59 13.65
C ASP A 19 -4.56 -6.41 13.07
N PHE A 20 -5.12 -5.66 12.13
CA PHE A 20 -4.43 -4.59 11.43
C PHE A 20 -3.94 -3.46 12.37
N PRO A 21 -4.74 -2.99 13.35
CA PRO A 21 -4.25 -1.99 14.30
C PRO A 21 -3.01 -2.47 15.09
N ASN A 22 -2.98 -3.75 15.50
CA ASN A 22 -1.82 -4.32 16.20
C ASN A 22 -0.58 -4.38 15.30
N TYR A 23 -0.76 -4.67 14.01
CA TYR A 23 0.33 -4.63 13.04
C TYR A 23 0.88 -3.22 12.85
N ILE A 24 0.01 -2.19 12.77
CA ILE A 24 0.45 -0.80 12.73
C ILE A 24 1.27 -0.44 13.97
N GLN A 25 0.84 -0.87 15.16
CA GLN A 25 1.62 -0.67 16.40
C GLN A 25 2.99 -1.36 16.35
N ASP A 26 3.06 -2.61 15.86
CA ASP A 26 4.33 -3.31 15.66
C ASP A 26 5.27 -2.54 14.70
N LEU A 27 4.74 -1.96 13.61
CA LEU A 27 5.51 -1.14 12.69
C LEU A 27 6.03 0.15 13.35
N ILE A 28 5.21 0.82 14.17
CA ILE A 28 5.61 2.00 14.94
C ILE A 28 6.76 1.65 15.89
N ILE A 29 6.66 0.54 16.63
CA ILE A 29 7.69 0.07 17.56
C ILE A 29 9.00 -0.23 16.83
N LEU A 30 8.94 -0.80 15.62
CA LEU A 30 10.10 -1.05 14.77
C LEU A 30 10.73 0.25 14.23
N GLY A 31 10.04 1.38 14.33
CA GLY A 31 10.48 2.69 13.84
C GLY A 31 10.15 2.95 12.37
N VAL A 32 9.16 2.24 11.83
CA VAL A 32 8.61 2.47 10.49
C VAL A 32 7.67 3.68 10.55
N LYS A 33 7.82 4.59 9.59
CA LYS A 33 6.98 5.79 9.44
C LYS A 33 5.90 5.64 8.37
N GLY A 34 6.12 4.75 7.42
CA GLY A 34 5.22 4.49 6.32
C GLY A 34 5.82 3.53 5.31
N TYR A 35 5.06 3.23 4.27
CA TYR A 35 5.51 2.40 3.17
C TYR A 35 4.75 2.70 1.88
N ASP A 36 5.40 2.55 0.73
CA ASP A 36 4.76 2.57 -0.60
C ASP A 36 4.64 1.13 -1.08
N THR A 37 3.51 0.80 -1.68
CA THR A 37 3.33 -0.43 -2.44
C THR A 37 3.22 -0.08 -3.91
N ASN A 38 4.07 -0.68 -4.75
CA ASN A 38 4.05 -0.49 -6.20
C ASN A 38 3.04 -1.45 -6.84
N VAL A 39 2.18 -0.91 -7.70
CA VAL A 39 1.16 -1.69 -8.42
C VAL A 39 1.79 -2.58 -9.49
N ASN A 40 2.93 -2.17 -10.04
CA ASN A 40 3.55 -2.84 -11.17
C ASN A 40 4.03 -4.27 -10.84
N ASP A 41 4.62 -4.47 -9.66
CA ASP A 41 5.28 -5.73 -9.26
C ASP A 41 4.93 -6.17 -7.83
N GLY A 42 4.18 -5.35 -7.09
CA GLY A 42 3.81 -5.61 -5.70
C GLY A 42 4.95 -5.41 -4.71
N THR A 43 6.06 -4.80 -5.11
CA THR A 43 7.15 -4.43 -4.20
C THR A 43 6.64 -3.44 -3.16
N VAL A 44 7.14 -3.58 -1.92
CA VAL A 44 6.83 -2.65 -0.82
C VAL A 44 8.12 -2.03 -0.33
N GLU A 45 8.19 -0.70 -0.35
CA GLU A 45 9.30 0.07 0.20
C GLU A 45 8.88 0.71 1.53
N TYR A 46 9.59 0.39 2.61
CA TYR A 46 9.32 0.90 3.96
C TYR A 46 10.31 2.01 4.34
N TYR A 47 9.83 3.05 5.03
CA TYR A 47 10.65 4.21 5.45
C TYR A 47 10.78 4.30 6.96
N GLY A 48 11.96 4.67 7.42
CA GLY A 48 12.25 4.97 8.81
C GLY A 48 12.80 6.38 9.01
N VAL A 49 13.34 6.61 10.20
CA VAL A 49 14.10 7.82 10.53
C VAL A 49 15.37 7.94 9.67
N ASN A 50 15.88 9.17 9.51
CA ASN A 50 17.15 9.46 8.82
C ASN A 50 17.24 8.91 7.39
N ASN A 51 16.13 8.98 6.63
CA ASN A 51 16.03 8.47 5.26
C ASN A 51 16.31 6.96 5.10
N TYR A 52 16.21 6.19 6.19
CA TYR A 52 16.39 4.74 6.13
C TYR A 52 15.26 4.10 5.30
N ARG A 53 15.62 3.20 4.38
CA ARG A 53 14.68 2.47 3.52
C ARG A 53 15.06 1.01 3.38
N VAL A 54 14.06 0.13 3.29
CA VAL A 54 14.21 -1.26 2.88
C VAL A 54 13.04 -1.65 1.99
N ALA A 55 13.29 -2.47 0.96
CA ALA A 55 12.28 -2.91 0.02
C ALA A 55 12.16 -4.44 0.03
N THR A 56 10.97 -4.95 -0.29
CA THR A 56 10.74 -6.37 -0.58
C THR A 56 11.12 -6.68 -2.03
N ASP A 57 11.29 -7.96 -2.32
CA ASP A 57 11.33 -8.46 -3.70
C ASP A 57 9.95 -8.34 -4.36
N ASP A 58 9.94 -8.50 -5.68
CA ASP A 58 8.74 -8.56 -6.52
C ASP A 58 7.81 -9.68 -6.04
N LYS A 59 6.51 -9.39 -5.99
CA LYS A 59 5.48 -10.32 -5.51
C LYS A 59 4.80 -11.08 -6.66
N TYR A 60 4.75 -10.47 -7.85
CA TYR A 60 4.05 -11.00 -9.01
C TYR A 60 4.62 -10.44 -10.32
N ASP A 61 4.21 -11.04 -11.45
CA ASP A 61 4.55 -10.58 -12.79
C ASP A 61 3.99 -9.18 -13.08
N GLU A 62 4.68 -8.45 -13.97
CA GLU A 62 4.37 -7.07 -14.30
C GLU A 62 2.89 -6.80 -14.61
N ILE A 63 2.27 -5.92 -13.81
CA ILE A 63 1.00 -5.26 -14.09
C ILE A 63 1.28 -3.94 -14.83
N LYS A 64 0.77 -3.85 -16.05
CA LYS A 64 0.84 -2.62 -16.83
C LYS A 64 -0.05 -1.54 -16.20
N VAL A 65 0.57 -0.46 -15.77
CA VAL A 65 -0.13 0.75 -15.32
C VAL A 65 -0.34 1.67 -16.52
N THR A 66 -1.55 2.16 -16.76
CA THR A 66 -1.80 3.17 -17.81
C THR A 66 -1.28 4.55 -17.40
N SER A 67 -0.98 5.42 -18.37
CA SER A 67 -0.67 6.83 -18.08
C SER A 67 -1.92 7.71 -17.99
N ASN A 68 -3.09 7.21 -18.42
CA ASN A 68 -4.35 7.94 -18.36
C ASN A 68 -5.04 7.65 -17.03
N VAL A 69 -5.04 8.64 -16.13
CA VAL A 69 -5.68 8.50 -14.81
C VAL A 69 -7.20 8.58 -14.95
N ASN A 70 -7.91 7.61 -14.37
CA ASN A 70 -9.36 7.65 -14.23
C ASN A 70 -9.76 7.51 -12.75
N LYS A 71 -9.86 8.66 -12.06
CA LYS A 71 -10.17 8.71 -10.63
C LYS A 71 -11.56 8.18 -10.29
N GLU A 72 -12.56 8.49 -11.10
CA GLU A 72 -13.95 8.07 -10.85
C GLU A 72 -14.06 6.54 -10.89
N ARG A 73 -13.47 5.92 -11.92
CA ARG A 73 -13.43 4.46 -12.03
C ARG A 73 -12.60 3.81 -10.93
N PHE A 74 -11.49 4.45 -10.53
CA PHE A 74 -10.69 3.98 -9.42
C PHE A 74 -11.48 3.94 -8.11
N LEU A 75 -12.26 4.99 -7.81
CA LEU A 75 -13.10 5.04 -6.61
C LEU A 75 -14.13 3.90 -6.59
N GLU A 76 -14.76 3.59 -7.72
CA GLU A 76 -15.71 2.46 -7.80
C GLU A 76 -15.04 1.12 -7.45
N PHE A 77 -13.85 0.87 -8.00
CA PHE A 77 -13.10 -0.36 -7.72
C PHE A 77 -12.56 -0.42 -6.30
N LEU A 78 -12.14 0.71 -5.75
CA LEU A 78 -11.68 0.81 -4.38
C LEU A 78 -12.80 0.48 -3.39
N LEU A 79 -13.99 1.04 -3.58
CA LEU A 79 -15.15 0.73 -2.75
C LEU A 79 -15.53 -0.75 -2.85
N GLN A 80 -15.54 -1.33 -4.06
CA GLN A 80 -15.76 -2.78 -4.24
C GLN A 80 -14.73 -3.62 -3.47
N HIS A 81 -13.45 -3.22 -3.50
CA HIS A 81 -12.40 -3.93 -2.78
C HIS A 81 -12.55 -3.83 -1.26
N GLN A 82 -12.86 -2.63 -0.75
CA GLN A 82 -13.11 -2.39 0.68
C GLN A 82 -14.35 -3.15 1.17
N ASP A 83 -15.37 -3.33 0.33
CA ASP A 83 -16.54 -4.16 0.58
C ASP A 83 -16.25 -5.68 0.46
N GLY A 84 -15.01 -6.08 0.14
CA GLY A 84 -14.59 -7.47 0.03
C GLY A 84 -15.02 -8.19 -1.25
N GLN A 85 -15.43 -7.45 -2.29
CA GLN A 85 -15.92 -8.01 -3.55
C GLN A 85 -14.79 -8.44 -4.50
N THR A 86 -13.57 -7.94 -4.30
CA THR A 86 -12.40 -8.26 -5.12
C THR A 86 -11.22 -8.70 -4.24
N ASP A 87 -10.43 -9.64 -4.74
CA ASP A 87 -9.16 -10.01 -4.12
C ASP A 87 -8.06 -8.96 -4.40
N TYR A 88 -6.96 -9.07 -3.67
CA TYR A 88 -5.83 -8.14 -3.77
C TYR A 88 -5.24 -8.05 -5.19
N MET A 89 -5.12 -9.18 -5.90
CA MET A 89 -4.54 -9.20 -7.24
C MET A 89 -5.46 -8.52 -8.26
N THR A 90 -6.76 -8.77 -8.14
CA THR A 90 -7.81 -8.13 -8.96
C THR A 90 -7.81 -6.63 -8.73
N PHE A 91 -7.73 -6.19 -7.47
CA PHE A 91 -7.61 -4.78 -7.13
C PHE A 91 -6.35 -4.12 -7.71
N CYS A 92 -5.18 -4.78 -7.64
CA CYS A 92 -3.94 -4.24 -8.23
C CYS A 92 -4.09 -4.02 -9.75
N LYS A 93 -4.69 -4.97 -10.47
CA LYS A 93 -4.95 -4.83 -11.92
C LYS A 93 -5.90 -3.68 -12.21
N GLN A 94 -7.00 -3.59 -11.48
CA GLN A 94 -7.98 -2.49 -11.58
C GLN A 94 -7.35 -1.12 -11.30
N ALA A 95 -6.50 -1.03 -10.29
CA ALA A 95 -5.74 0.18 -9.97
C ALA A 95 -4.80 0.57 -11.12
N GLY A 96 -4.07 -0.41 -11.68
CA GLY A 96 -3.20 -0.20 -12.85
C GLY A 96 -3.96 0.26 -14.09
N GLU A 97 -5.15 -0.31 -14.35
CA GLU A 97 -6.06 0.11 -15.42
C GLU A 97 -6.58 1.55 -15.25
N CYS A 98 -6.67 2.03 -14.02
CA CYS A 98 -7.07 3.40 -13.70
C CYS A 98 -5.90 4.39 -13.60
N GLY A 99 -4.67 3.93 -13.85
CA GLY A 99 -3.46 4.76 -13.85
C GLY A 99 -2.84 4.99 -12.46
N ILE A 100 -3.24 4.21 -11.46
CA ILE A 100 -2.62 4.22 -10.14
C ILE A 100 -1.32 3.40 -10.21
N ALA A 101 -0.20 4.04 -9.94
CA ALA A 101 1.12 3.42 -10.00
C ALA A 101 1.56 2.86 -8.64
N LYS A 102 1.13 3.50 -7.56
CA LYS A 102 1.45 3.09 -6.19
C LYS A 102 0.46 3.68 -5.19
N TRP A 103 0.48 3.18 -3.97
CA TRP A 103 -0.11 3.85 -2.82
C TRP A 103 0.86 3.91 -1.65
N ARG A 104 0.78 4.99 -0.88
CA ARG A 104 1.55 5.24 0.34
C ARG A 104 0.65 5.09 1.54
N VAL A 105 1.06 4.25 2.48
CA VAL A 105 0.54 4.31 3.84
C VAL A 105 1.48 5.17 4.67
N ASP A 106 0.97 6.30 5.17
CA ASP A 106 1.64 7.11 6.17
C ASP A 106 1.09 6.72 7.55
N ILE A 107 1.96 6.17 8.40
CA ILE A 107 1.58 5.68 9.73
C ILE A 107 1.47 6.83 10.73
N ILE A 108 2.17 7.94 10.50
CA ILE A 108 2.14 9.10 11.38
C ILE A 108 0.83 9.87 11.16
N GLU A 109 0.52 10.14 9.89
CA GLU A 109 -0.69 10.88 9.51
C GLU A 109 -1.93 9.97 9.42
N MET A 110 -1.76 8.65 9.52
CA MET A 110 -2.82 7.64 9.38
C MET A 110 -3.58 7.80 8.07
N THR A 111 -2.85 7.86 6.95
CA THR A 111 -3.43 8.03 5.62
C THR A 111 -2.98 6.96 4.63
N CYS A 112 -3.84 6.64 3.67
CA CYS A 112 -3.49 5.91 2.46
C CYS A 112 -3.64 6.86 1.27
N THR A 113 -2.55 7.17 0.58
CA THR A 113 -2.54 8.09 -0.57
C THR A 113 -2.18 7.34 -1.84
N TYR A 114 -3.01 7.45 -2.88
CA TYR A 114 -2.81 6.81 -4.18
C TYR A 114 -2.20 7.78 -5.16
N TYR A 115 -1.18 7.33 -5.90
CA TYR A 115 -0.40 8.17 -6.81
C TYR A 115 -0.45 7.64 -8.23
N ASP A 116 -0.41 8.55 -9.21
CA ASP A 116 -0.14 8.21 -10.59
C ASP A 116 1.37 8.01 -10.86
N LYS A 117 1.72 7.69 -12.12
CA LYS A 117 3.11 7.52 -12.55
C LYS A 117 3.98 8.78 -12.44
N SER A 118 3.37 9.95 -12.46
CA SER A 118 4.07 11.24 -12.34
C SER A 118 4.27 11.65 -10.87
N GLY A 119 3.72 10.87 -9.93
CA GLY A 119 3.75 11.17 -8.51
C GLY A 119 2.67 12.16 -8.06
N ASN A 120 1.64 12.40 -8.88
CA ASN A 120 0.51 13.22 -8.46
C ASN A 120 -0.42 12.43 -7.54
N GLU A 121 -0.91 13.09 -6.49
CA GLU A 121 -1.91 12.52 -5.57
C GLU A 121 -3.27 12.46 -6.25
N ILE A 122 -3.83 11.26 -6.37
CA ILE A 122 -5.13 11.04 -7.00
C ILE A 122 -6.23 10.99 -5.95
N LEU A 123 -5.97 10.30 -4.84
CA LEU A 123 -6.89 10.12 -3.73
C LEU A 123 -6.10 9.98 -2.43
N ILE A 124 -6.63 10.57 -1.36
CA ILE A 124 -6.16 10.37 0.01
C ILE A 124 -7.33 9.87 0.86
N GLU A 125 -7.11 8.77 1.56
CA GLU A 125 -8.04 8.18 2.51
C GLU A 125 -7.47 8.29 3.92
N LYS A 126 -8.34 8.50 4.90
CA LYS A 126 -7.98 8.32 6.30
C LYS A 126 -8.10 6.85 6.67
N ILE A 127 -7.09 6.34 7.32
CA ILE A 127 -7.13 5.01 7.94
C ILE A 127 -7.79 5.21 9.30
N SER A 128 -9.03 4.74 9.43
CA SER A 128 -9.80 4.79 10.68
C SER A 128 -9.26 3.79 11.70
N ASP A 129 -9.29 4.15 12.98
CA ASP A 129 -9.03 3.25 14.12
C ASP A 129 -10.14 2.20 14.31
#